data_AF-A0A9D8VGV5-F1
#
_entry.id   AF-A0A9D8VGV5-F1
#
_cell.length_a   1.000
_cell.length_b   1.000
_cell.length_c   1.000
_cell.angle_alpha   90.00
_cell.angle_beta   90.00
_cell.angle_gamma   90.00
#
_symmetry.space_group_name_H-M   'P 1'
#
loop_
_entity.id
_entity.type
_entity.pdbx_description
1 polymer ?
#
loop_
_entity_poly.entity_id
_entity_poly.type
_entity_poly.pdbx_seq_one_letter_code
_entity_poly.pdbx_strand_id
1 'polypeptide(L)'
;MRSWVVIACLVFLMGCDEAVDPVLESERAFTLYGYVDPGSDRQSLRVFPIEDILEVTDTTPLEARISLIGPGGTTAFADSVVRYWDGSIGHVFQARIRPAFQTTYVIEAEDARGRLTSVQVTTPAKADLTLGQADGVLGNVRMPVAFTGAEQVLSPRVFYRFESTRPPFQWTIPVIYDGSLTREGTTWSMAVDLSRDIGVLYSVTGLQPGTDPIVLLDLVVEAFIATEEWSPPGGRFVTEVLVQPGVFSNVDNGFGFVGAGYHERTSTLPEAAVLRLAGFANE
;
A
#
# COMPACT_ATOMS: atom_id res chain seq x y z
N MET A 1 62.04 25.12 47.79
CA MET A 1 62.33 24.55 46.45
C MET A 1 61.74 23.16 46.39
N ARG A 2 60.93 22.88 45.35
CA ARG A 2 60.64 21.58 44.70
C ARG A 2 60.83 20.31 45.56
N SER A 3 59.81 19.47 45.77
CA SER A 3 59.17 18.72 44.68
C SER A 3 57.78 18.22 45.05
N TRP A 4 56.79 18.68 44.29
CA TRP A 4 55.49 18.04 44.08
C TRP A 4 55.65 16.94 43.03
N VAL A 5 55.68 15.65 43.40
CA VAL A 5 55.44 14.54 42.45
C VAL A 5 55.00 13.30 43.24
N VAL A 6 53.76 13.24 43.72
CA VAL A 6 52.97 12.00 43.88
C VAL A 6 51.51 12.48 43.93
N ILE A 7 50.54 11.73 43.40
CA ILE A 7 49.12 12.07 43.23
C ILE A 7 48.81 12.63 41.82
N ALA A 8 49.00 11.79 40.79
CA ALA A 8 48.41 12.02 39.47
C ALA A 8 48.21 10.71 38.64
N CYS A 9 48.07 9.54 39.27
CA CYS A 9 47.97 8.27 38.52
C CYS A 9 46.88 7.28 39.02
N LEU A 10 45.86 7.72 39.76
CA LEU A 10 44.89 6.79 40.38
C LEU A 10 43.42 7.20 40.22
N VAL A 11 43.08 7.96 39.17
CA VAL A 11 41.68 8.40 38.92
C VAL A 11 41.13 7.97 37.54
N PHE A 12 41.89 7.23 36.73
CA PHE A 12 41.46 6.86 35.36
C PHE A 12 40.96 5.41 35.17
N LEU A 13 40.49 4.74 36.22
CA LEU A 13 39.95 3.37 36.12
C LEU A 13 38.47 3.25 36.53
N MET A 14 37.72 4.34 36.48
CA MET A 14 36.25 4.28 36.36
C MET A 14 35.86 4.61 34.92
N GLY A 15 36.41 3.86 33.97
CA GLY A 15 35.71 3.66 32.71
C GLY A 15 34.56 2.72 33.04
N CYS A 16 33.36 3.28 33.24
CA CYS A 16 32.14 2.49 33.23
C CYS A 16 32.12 1.80 31.87
N ASP A 17 32.40 0.51 31.86
CA ASP A 17 32.10 -0.37 30.76
C ASP A 17 30.56 -0.42 30.72
N GLU A 18 29.93 0.56 30.06
CA GLU A 18 28.55 0.41 29.61
C GLU A 18 28.61 -0.70 28.55
N ALA A 19 28.62 -1.93 29.03
CA ALA A 19 28.29 -3.08 28.22
C ALA A 19 26.88 -2.80 27.69
N VAL A 20 26.82 -2.27 26.47
CA VAL A 20 25.60 -2.19 25.69
C VAL A 20 25.23 -3.64 25.42
N ASP A 21 24.37 -4.19 26.27
CA ASP A 21 23.79 -5.51 26.06
C ASP A 21 22.91 -5.40 24.81
N PRO A 22 23.33 -5.96 23.67
CA PRO A 22 22.62 -5.76 22.42
C PRO A 22 21.32 -6.59 22.37
N VAL A 23 21.09 -7.47 23.34
CA VAL A 23 19.94 -8.37 23.41
C VAL A 23 19.11 -8.01 24.64
N LEU A 24 18.29 -6.97 24.51
CA LEU A 24 17.17 -6.80 25.42
C LEU A 24 16.13 -7.86 25.07
N GLU A 25 15.91 -8.82 25.96
CA GLU A 25 14.76 -9.74 25.88
C GLU A 25 13.50 -8.91 25.63
N SER A 26 12.94 -9.05 24.43
CA SER A 26 11.80 -8.26 24.00
C SER A 26 10.52 -9.04 24.29
N GLU A 27 9.62 -8.44 25.07
CA GLU A 27 8.25 -8.93 25.27
C GLU A 27 7.40 -8.88 23.98
N ARG A 28 7.92 -8.23 22.92
CA ARG A 28 7.29 -8.15 21.60
C ARG A 28 7.50 -9.44 20.82
N ALA A 29 6.42 -10.00 20.28
CA ALA A 29 6.45 -11.28 19.57
C ALA A 29 6.60 -11.11 18.05
N PHE A 30 5.86 -10.17 17.45
CA PHE A 30 5.75 -10.08 16.00
C PHE A 30 5.85 -8.66 15.45
N THR A 31 6.29 -8.57 14.20
CA THR A 31 6.05 -7.44 13.32
C THR A 31 4.93 -7.79 12.34
N LEU A 32 3.89 -6.96 12.23
CA LEU A 32 2.72 -7.20 11.39
C LEU A 32 2.66 -6.19 10.24
N TYR A 33 2.38 -6.67 9.02
CA TYR A 33 2.14 -5.82 7.85
C TYR A 33 0.99 -6.31 7.01
N GLY A 34 0.05 -5.42 6.67
CA GLY A 34 -1.04 -5.74 5.77
C GLY A 34 -2.17 -4.75 5.90
N TYR A 35 -3.35 -5.16 5.45
CA TYR A 35 -4.55 -4.37 5.64
C TYR A 35 -5.80 -5.24 5.62
N VAL A 36 -6.85 -4.73 6.25
CA VAL A 36 -8.18 -5.34 6.23
C VAL A 36 -8.98 -4.75 5.06
N ASP A 37 -9.38 -5.61 4.14
CA ASP A 37 -10.07 -5.26 2.89
C ASP A 37 -11.57 -5.63 2.96
N PRO A 38 -12.48 -4.66 3.19
CA PRO A 38 -13.92 -4.92 3.17
C PRO A 38 -14.50 -5.23 1.77
N GLY A 39 -13.76 -4.99 0.70
CA GLY A 39 -14.12 -5.33 -0.68
C GLY A 39 -13.76 -6.76 -1.09
N SER A 40 -12.91 -7.44 -0.32
CA SER A 40 -12.40 -8.79 -0.60
C SER A 40 -12.96 -9.84 0.37
N ASP A 41 -13.13 -11.09 -0.08
CA ASP A 41 -13.41 -12.24 0.79
C ASP A 41 -12.12 -12.93 1.28
N ARG A 42 -10.95 -12.46 0.84
CA ARG A 42 -9.65 -12.96 1.23
C ARG A 42 -8.84 -11.86 1.90
N GLN A 43 -8.42 -12.12 3.12
CA GLN A 43 -7.53 -11.27 3.91
C GLN A 43 -6.12 -11.87 3.91
N SER A 44 -5.11 -11.01 3.98
CA SER A 44 -3.72 -11.44 4.02
C SER A 44 -2.90 -10.53 4.93
N LEU A 45 -2.12 -11.14 5.82
CA LEU A 45 -1.26 -10.46 6.76
C LEU A 45 0.14 -11.07 6.68
N ARG A 46 1.16 -10.24 6.48
CA ARG A 46 2.55 -10.66 6.61
C ARG A 46 2.96 -10.56 8.07
N VAL A 47 3.57 -11.62 8.57
CA VAL A 47 3.98 -11.73 9.97
C VAL A 47 5.46 -12.07 9.98
N PHE A 48 6.24 -11.30 10.75
CA PHE A 48 7.65 -11.57 10.98
C PHE A 48 7.85 -11.82 12.47
N PRO A 49 8.49 -12.93 12.87
CA PRO A 49 8.85 -13.14 14.26
C PRO A 49 9.92 -12.12 14.66
N ILE A 50 9.83 -11.64 15.90
CA ILE A 50 10.91 -10.87 16.52
C ILE A 50 11.78 -11.88 17.26
N GLU A 51 12.88 -12.27 16.62
CA GLU A 51 13.80 -13.30 17.12
C GLU A 51 15.08 -12.67 17.68
N ASP A 52 15.70 -13.39 18.60
CA ASP A 52 17.00 -13.02 19.18
C ASP A 52 18.16 -13.29 18.19
N ILE A 53 17.95 -14.18 17.21
CA ILE A 53 18.92 -14.56 16.17
C ILE A 53 18.29 -14.35 14.80
N LEU A 54 18.92 -13.55 13.94
CA LEU A 54 18.43 -13.31 12.58
C LEU A 54 18.73 -14.49 11.66
N GLU A 55 17.82 -15.45 11.56
CA GLU A 55 17.90 -16.51 10.56
C GLU A 55 17.12 -16.13 9.29
N VAL A 56 17.87 -15.78 8.24
CA VAL A 56 17.34 -15.17 7.00
C VAL A 56 16.49 -16.14 6.14
N THR A 57 16.43 -17.42 6.49
CA THR A 57 15.93 -18.47 5.58
C THR A 57 15.15 -19.62 6.24
N ASP A 58 14.50 -19.39 7.38
CA ASP A 58 13.63 -20.44 7.91
C ASP A 58 12.38 -20.63 7.02
N THR A 59 12.08 -21.89 6.71
CA THR A 59 10.90 -22.31 5.94
C THR A 59 9.87 -23.00 6.82
N THR A 60 10.19 -23.18 8.09
CA THR A 60 9.32 -23.80 9.08
C THR A 60 8.11 -22.90 9.30
N PRO A 61 6.86 -23.41 9.23
CA PRO A 61 5.69 -22.62 9.57
C PRO A 61 5.85 -21.93 10.92
N LEU A 62 5.42 -20.68 11.00
CA LEU A 62 5.46 -19.96 12.26
C LEU A 62 4.50 -20.61 13.24
N GLU A 63 4.99 -20.91 14.45
CA GLU A 63 4.15 -21.35 15.58
C GLU A 63 3.38 -20.14 16.16
N ALA A 64 2.60 -19.48 15.30
CA ALA A 64 1.81 -18.30 15.61
C ALA A 64 0.32 -18.58 15.41
N ARG A 65 -0.50 -18.17 16.37
CA ARG A 65 -1.96 -18.16 16.27
C ARG A 65 -2.42 -16.76 15.95
N ILE A 66 -2.90 -16.57 14.71
CA ILE A 66 -3.35 -15.29 14.20
C ILE A 66 -4.87 -15.30 14.02
N SER A 67 -5.56 -14.30 14.55
CA SER A 67 -7.02 -14.17 14.48
C SER A 67 -7.46 -12.75 14.17
N LEU A 68 -8.59 -12.61 13.46
CA LEU A 68 -9.34 -11.36 13.29
C LEU A 68 -10.65 -11.47 14.06
N ILE A 69 -10.84 -10.55 15.00
CA ILE A 69 -11.97 -10.48 15.91
C ILE A 69 -12.83 -9.30 15.50
N GLY A 70 -14.12 -9.53 15.29
CA GLY A 70 -15.09 -8.48 14.98
C GLY A 70 -16.49 -8.82 15.46
N PRO A 71 -17.50 -8.02 15.06
CA PRO A 71 -18.87 -8.22 15.51
C PRO A 71 -19.48 -9.59 15.19
N GLY A 72 -18.99 -10.24 14.12
CA GLY A 72 -19.42 -11.58 13.69
C GLY A 72 -18.70 -12.74 14.39
N GLY A 73 -17.80 -12.46 15.34
CA GLY A 73 -16.97 -13.45 16.01
C GLY A 73 -15.51 -13.41 15.57
N THR A 74 -14.81 -14.53 15.81
CA THR A 74 -13.37 -14.66 15.58
C THR A 74 -13.09 -15.53 14.36
N THR A 75 -12.22 -15.06 13.47
CA THR A 75 -11.74 -15.81 12.29
C THR A 75 -10.24 -16.04 12.40
N ALA A 76 -9.83 -17.31 12.43
CA ALA A 76 -8.42 -17.68 12.42
C ALA A 76 -7.82 -17.54 11.02
N PHE A 77 -6.55 -17.16 10.96
CA PHE A 77 -5.76 -17.15 9.73
C PHE A 77 -4.93 -18.43 9.66
N ALA A 78 -4.72 -18.93 8.45
CA ALA A 78 -3.81 -20.04 8.18
C ALA A 78 -2.48 -19.50 7.65
N ASP A 79 -1.35 -19.99 8.18
CA ASP A 79 -0.01 -19.65 7.67
C ASP A 79 0.17 -20.17 6.23
N SER A 80 0.90 -19.39 5.43
CA SER A 80 1.37 -19.75 4.12
C SER A 80 2.78 -19.21 3.93
N VAL A 81 3.75 -20.11 3.80
CA VAL A 81 5.14 -19.76 3.52
C VAL A 81 5.29 -19.46 2.03
N VAL A 82 5.60 -18.22 1.70
CA VAL A 82 5.75 -17.73 0.33
C VAL A 82 7.21 -17.48 0.02
N ARG A 83 7.69 -18.04 -1.10
CA ARG A 83 9.00 -17.69 -1.68
C ARG A 83 8.82 -16.61 -2.75
N TYR A 84 9.51 -15.49 -2.60
CA TYR A 84 9.50 -14.38 -3.55
C TYR A 84 10.50 -14.58 -4.68
N TRP A 85 10.42 -13.74 -5.72
CA TRP A 85 11.23 -13.84 -6.93
C TRP A 85 12.73 -13.62 -6.68
N ASP A 86 13.07 -12.87 -5.63
CA ASP A 86 14.43 -12.61 -5.17
C ASP A 86 14.99 -13.74 -4.28
N GLY A 87 14.21 -14.81 -4.07
CA GLY A 87 14.56 -15.95 -3.25
C GLY A 87 14.23 -15.81 -1.76
N SER A 88 13.84 -14.61 -1.30
CA SER A 88 13.44 -14.37 0.09
C SER A 88 12.17 -15.14 0.44
N ILE A 89 12.01 -15.44 1.74
CA ILE A 89 10.87 -16.17 2.29
C ILE A 89 10.06 -15.20 3.15
N GLY A 90 8.74 -15.31 3.11
CA GLY A 90 7.86 -14.60 4.03
C GLY A 90 6.65 -15.42 4.44
N HIS A 91 6.24 -15.25 5.68
CA HIS A 91 5.02 -15.86 6.21
C HIS A 91 3.83 -14.95 5.94
N VAL A 92 2.88 -15.47 5.17
CA VAL A 92 1.66 -14.78 4.78
C VAL A 92 0.47 -15.54 5.33
N PHE A 93 -0.07 -15.02 6.42
CA PHE A 93 -1.28 -15.54 7.03
C PHE A 93 -2.50 -15.13 6.20
N GLN A 94 -3.39 -16.07 5.93
CA GLN A 94 -4.58 -15.84 5.10
C GLN A 94 -5.86 -16.32 5.78
N ALA A 95 -6.93 -15.55 5.62
CA ALA A 95 -8.26 -15.91 6.09
C ALA A 95 -9.32 -15.65 5.00
N ARG A 96 -10.38 -16.46 5.02
CA ARG A 96 -11.57 -16.26 4.17
C ARG A 96 -12.68 -15.58 4.97
N ILE A 97 -12.70 -14.26 4.91
CA ILE A 97 -13.72 -13.41 5.51
C ILE A 97 -13.84 -12.14 4.68
N ARG A 98 -15.07 -11.65 4.54
CA ARG A 98 -15.36 -10.31 4.04
C ARG A 98 -15.74 -9.40 5.22
N PRO A 99 -14.81 -8.58 5.73
CA PRO A 99 -15.10 -7.53 6.69
C PRO A 99 -16.23 -6.62 6.20
N ALA A 100 -17.07 -6.15 7.12
CA ALA A 100 -18.04 -5.10 6.82
C ALA A 100 -17.31 -3.75 6.72
N PHE A 101 -17.86 -2.84 5.91
CA PHE A 101 -17.44 -1.43 5.90
C PHE A 101 -17.76 -0.75 7.23
N GLN A 102 -17.04 0.32 7.58
CA GLN A 102 -17.24 1.11 8.80
C GLN A 102 -17.30 0.28 10.08
N THR A 103 -16.49 -0.78 10.15
CA THR A 103 -16.52 -1.73 11.25
C THR A 103 -15.13 -1.88 11.83
N THR A 104 -15.04 -1.82 13.15
CA THR A 104 -13.79 -2.02 13.89
C THR A 104 -13.52 -3.50 14.08
N TYR A 105 -12.28 -3.89 13.84
CA TYR A 105 -11.74 -5.23 14.06
C TYR A 105 -10.48 -5.16 14.91
N VAL A 106 -10.20 -6.24 15.61
CA VAL A 106 -8.92 -6.46 16.32
C VAL A 106 -8.23 -7.66 15.69
N ILE A 107 -6.98 -7.48 15.30
CA ILE A 107 -6.10 -8.59 14.92
C ILE A 107 -5.25 -8.94 16.13
N GLU A 108 -5.21 -10.22 16.47
CA GLU A 108 -4.40 -10.77 17.54
C GLU A 108 -3.44 -11.81 16.97
N ALA A 109 -2.19 -11.74 17.40
CA ALA A 109 -1.10 -12.62 17.02
C ALA A 109 -0.41 -13.14 18.28
N GLU A 110 -0.56 -14.43 18.58
CA GLU A 110 0.01 -15.06 19.77
C GLU A 110 1.08 -16.08 19.37
N ASP A 111 2.26 -16.03 20.01
CA ASP A 111 3.31 -17.03 19.79
C ASP A 111 3.16 -18.27 20.68
N ALA A 112 4.04 -19.27 20.49
CA ALA A 112 4.05 -20.49 21.29
C ALA A 112 4.32 -20.27 22.79
N ARG A 113 4.87 -19.10 23.18
CA ARG A 113 5.15 -18.71 24.57
C ARG A 113 4.00 -17.91 25.20
N GLY A 114 2.95 -17.61 24.44
CA GLY A 114 1.79 -16.84 24.89
C GLY A 114 1.99 -15.32 24.83
N ARG A 115 3.04 -14.82 24.17
CA ARG A 115 3.22 -13.38 23.95
C ARG A 115 2.23 -12.92 22.88
N LEU A 116 1.47 -11.89 23.20
CA LEU A 116 0.41 -11.35 22.35
C LEU A 116 0.84 -10.04 21.69
N THR A 117 0.73 -9.96 20.38
CA THR A 117 0.79 -8.73 19.59
C THR A 117 -0.61 -8.44 19.04
N SER A 118 -1.06 -7.19 19.10
CA SER A 118 -2.41 -6.84 18.63
C SER A 118 -2.44 -5.54 17.82
N VAL A 119 -3.47 -5.39 17.01
CA VAL A 119 -3.74 -4.13 16.30
C VAL A 119 -5.24 -3.97 16.10
N GLN A 120 -5.75 -2.79 16.43
CA GLN A 120 -7.13 -2.40 16.16
C GLN A 120 -7.18 -1.59 14.86
N VAL A 121 -8.10 -1.96 13.96
CA VAL A 121 -8.33 -1.26 12.69
C VAL A 121 -9.81 -1.03 12.47
N THR A 122 -10.16 0.08 11.82
CA THR A 122 -11.55 0.35 11.40
C THR A 122 -11.60 0.38 9.89
N THR A 123 -12.49 -0.40 9.27
CA THR A 123 -12.64 -0.39 7.82
C THR A 123 -13.27 0.92 7.34
N PRO A 124 -12.87 1.46 6.16
CA PRO A 124 -13.42 2.72 5.67
C PRO A 124 -14.90 2.60 5.31
N ALA A 125 -15.55 3.74 5.09
CA ALA A 125 -16.84 3.79 4.41
C ALA A 125 -16.73 3.34 2.95
N LYS A 126 -17.84 2.87 2.40
CA LYS A 126 -17.92 2.61 0.97
C LYS A 126 -18.04 3.93 0.23
N ALA A 127 -17.02 4.25 -0.56
CA ALA A 127 -16.99 5.40 -1.45
C ALA A 127 -17.68 5.10 -2.80
N ASP A 128 -18.23 6.15 -3.39
CA ASP A 128 -18.80 6.12 -4.74
C ASP A 128 -17.79 6.70 -5.74
N LEU A 129 -17.35 5.90 -6.70
CA LEU A 129 -16.52 6.33 -7.83
C LEU A 129 -17.40 6.68 -9.02
N THR A 130 -17.37 7.96 -9.41
CA THR A 130 -18.10 8.47 -10.58
C THR A 130 -17.14 9.01 -11.63
N LEU A 131 -17.42 8.67 -12.89
CA LEU A 131 -16.74 9.21 -14.06
C LEU A 131 -17.70 10.17 -14.75
N GLY A 132 -17.29 11.42 -14.92
CA GLY A 132 -18.06 12.37 -15.72
C GLY A 132 -17.82 12.17 -17.21
N GLN A 133 -18.52 12.95 -18.02
CA GLN A 133 -18.35 12.93 -19.47
C GLN A 133 -16.97 13.49 -19.83
N ALA A 134 -16.26 12.77 -20.70
CA ALA A 134 -15.02 13.27 -21.26
C ALA A 134 -15.34 14.39 -22.27
N ASP A 135 -14.67 15.52 -22.16
CA ASP A 135 -14.88 16.67 -23.03
C ASP A 135 -13.57 17.42 -23.29
N GLY A 136 -13.61 18.35 -24.24
CA GLY A 136 -12.47 19.17 -24.58
C GLY A 136 -12.33 19.46 -26.06
N VAL A 137 -11.12 19.87 -26.45
CA VAL A 137 -10.77 20.22 -27.83
C VAL A 137 -9.62 19.32 -28.30
N LEU A 138 -9.28 19.42 -29.60
CA LEU A 138 -8.20 18.64 -30.18
C LEU A 138 -6.90 18.76 -29.36
N GLY A 139 -6.38 17.64 -28.87
CA GLY A 139 -5.16 17.56 -28.07
C GLY A 139 -5.31 18.03 -26.61
N ASN A 140 -6.53 18.31 -26.15
CA ASN A 140 -6.82 18.61 -24.74
C ASN A 140 -8.22 18.12 -24.37
N VAL A 141 -8.33 16.81 -24.20
CA VAL A 141 -9.54 16.10 -23.79
C VAL A 141 -9.32 15.56 -22.38
N ARG A 142 -10.25 15.89 -21.49
CA ARG A 142 -10.20 15.50 -20.08
C ARG A 142 -11.49 14.83 -19.65
N MET A 143 -11.38 13.93 -18.69
CA MET A 143 -12.52 13.24 -18.08
C MET A 143 -12.47 13.46 -16.56
N PRO A 144 -13.46 14.16 -15.97
CA PRO A 144 -13.48 14.36 -14.53
C PRO A 144 -13.82 13.05 -13.81
N VAL A 145 -13.17 12.83 -12.68
CA VAL A 145 -13.34 11.66 -11.82
C VAL A 145 -13.56 12.14 -10.40
N ALA A 146 -14.53 11.56 -9.70
CA ALA A 146 -14.81 11.86 -8.30
C ALA A 146 -15.00 10.59 -7.47
N PHE A 147 -14.36 10.55 -6.31
CA PHE A 147 -14.52 9.56 -5.26
C PHE A 147 -15.24 10.24 -4.09
N THR A 148 -16.53 9.96 -3.92
CA THR A 148 -17.36 10.60 -2.89
C THR A 148 -17.51 9.69 -1.68
N GLY A 149 -17.36 10.24 -0.47
CA GLY A 149 -17.46 9.46 0.77
C GLY A 149 -16.17 8.73 1.14
N ALA A 150 -15.07 8.98 0.42
CA ALA A 150 -13.75 8.45 0.76
C ALA A 150 -13.05 9.36 1.78
N GLU A 151 -12.55 8.76 2.87
CA GLU A 151 -11.69 9.47 3.83
C GLU A 151 -10.34 9.80 3.18
N GLN A 152 -9.71 8.79 2.58
CA GLN A 152 -8.45 8.89 1.87
C GLN A 152 -8.52 8.15 0.53
N VAL A 153 -7.92 8.73 -0.51
CA VAL A 153 -7.72 8.09 -1.83
C VAL A 153 -6.23 8.02 -2.13
N LEU A 154 -5.73 6.81 -2.35
CA LEU A 154 -4.32 6.53 -2.57
C LEU A 154 -4.10 5.87 -3.93
N SER A 155 -2.95 6.14 -4.55
CA SER A 155 -2.49 5.50 -5.78
C SER A 155 -3.55 5.46 -6.90
N PRO A 156 -4.18 6.59 -7.28
CA PRO A 156 -5.11 6.61 -8.40
C PRO A 156 -4.39 6.20 -9.70
N ARG A 157 -5.00 5.29 -10.44
CA ARG A 157 -4.47 4.73 -11.68
C ARG A 157 -5.57 4.62 -12.73
N VAL A 158 -5.15 4.75 -13.97
CA VAL A 158 -6.00 4.56 -15.14
C VAL A 158 -5.38 3.48 -16.01
N PHE A 159 -6.06 2.35 -16.16
CA PHE A 159 -5.65 1.28 -17.05
C PHE A 159 -6.27 1.50 -18.42
N TYR A 160 -5.43 1.69 -19.42
CA TYR A 160 -5.82 1.77 -20.82
C TYR A 160 -5.66 0.41 -21.47
N ARG A 161 -6.77 -0.22 -21.85
CA ARG A 161 -6.74 -1.39 -22.72
C ARG A 161 -6.97 -0.93 -24.15
N PHE A 162 -6.03 -1.23 -25.02
CA PHE A 162 -6.07 -0.77 -26.39
C PHE A 162 -5.47 -1.81 -27.31
N GLU A 163 -5.73 -1.64 -28.59
CA GLU A 163 -5.07 -2.37 -29.65
C GLU A 163 -4.37 -1.42 -30.62
N SER A 164 -3.33 -1.93 -31.26
CA SER A 164 -2.81 -1.36 -32.49
C SER A 164 -3.06 -2.34 -33.62
N THR A 165 -3.36 -1.82 -34.81
CA THR A 165 -3.49 -2.64 -36.03
C THR A 165 -2.18 -2.72 -36.81
N ARG A 166 -1.20 -1.88 -36.47
CA ARG A 166 0.11 -1.80 -37.12
C ARG A 166 1.19 -1.47 -36.08
N PRO A 167 1.99 -2.46 -35.63
CA PRO A 167 1.75 -3.91 -35.73
C PRO A 167 0.51 -4.35 -34.92
N PRO A 168 -0.11 -5.50 -35.25
CA PRO A 168 -1.26 -6.02 -34.52
C PRO A 168 -0.87 -6.52 -33.12
N PHE A 169 -1.37 -5.87 -32.08
CA PHE A 169 -1.29 -6.36 -30.70
C PHE A 169 -2.35 -5.69 -29.82
N GLN A 170 -2.59 -6.27 -28.65
CA GLN A 170 -3.45 -5.71 -27.62
C GLN A 170 -2.69 -5.65 -26.30
N TRP A 171 -2.68 -4.50 -25.64
CA TRP A 171 -1.99 -4.30 -24.35
C TRP A 171 -2.90 -3.62 -23.33
N THR A 172 -2.48 -3.69 -22.07
CA THR A 172 -3.06 -2.92 -20.97
C THR A 172 -1.94 -2.16 -20.27
N ILE A 173 -2.00 -0.84 -20.28
CA ILE A 173 -0.99 0.02 -19.67
C ILE A 173 -1.63 0.84 -18.54
N PRO A 174 -1.11 0.78 -17.31
CA PRO A 174 -1.49 1.70 -16.25
C PRO A 174 -0.79 3.05 -16.42
N VAL A 175 -1.56 4.13 -16.28
CA VAL A 175 -1.06 5.49 -16.08
C VAL A 175 -1.34 5.92 -14.65
N ILE A 176 -0.31 6.43 -13.96
CA ILE A 176 -0.36 6.79 -12.53
C ILE A 176 -0.72 8.28 -12.40
N TYR A 177 -1.65 8.58 -11.50
CA TYR A 177 -2.18 9.92 -11.24
C TYR A 177 -1.81 10.46 -9.85
N ASP A 178 -0.69 10.01 -9.28
CA ASP A 178 -0.23 10.46 -7.97
C ASP A 178 -0.03 12.00 -7.95
N GLY A 179 -0.58 12.65 -6.93
CA GLY A 179 -0.52 14.10 -6.76
C GLY A 179 -1.49 14.91 -7.63
N SER A 180 -2.34 14.28 -8.45
CA SER A 180 -3.39 14.99 -9.20
C SER A 180 -4.72 15.11 -8.45
N LEU A 181 -4.81 14.50 -7.26
CA LEU A 181 -6.02 14.49 -6.45
C LEU A 181 -6.20 15.82 -5.72
N THR A 182 -7.40 16.35 -5.77
CA THR A 182 -7.85 17.49 -4.95
C THR A 182 -8.99 17.06 -4.04
N ARG A 183 -9.04 17.57 -2.81
CA ARG A 183 -10.11 17.25 -1.84
C ARG A 183 -10.97 18.48 -1.58
N GLU A 184 -12.28 18.31 -1.75
CA GLU A 184 -13.30 19.30 -1.37
C GLU A 184 -14.35 18.59 -0.49
N GLY A 185 -14.36 18.91 0.80
CA GLY A 185 -15.21 18.22 1.77
C GLY A 185 -14.90 16.71 1.84
N THR A 186 -15.90 15.89 1.50
CA THR A 186 -15.81 14.41 1.47
C THR A 186 -15.58 13.85 0.07
N THR A 187 -15.29 14.71 -0.91
CA THR A 187 -15.07 14.30 -2.30
C THR A 187 -13.61 14.53 -2.67
N TRP A 188 -12.97 13.46 -3.14
CA TRP A 188 -11.70 13.53 -3.83
C TRP A 188 -11.94 13.56 -5.33
N SER A 189 -11.29 14.47 -6.04
CA SER A 189 -11.46 14.65 -7.48
C SER A 189 -10.12 14.67 -8.21
N MET A 190 -10.14 14.19 -9.45
CA MET A 190 -9.04 14.33 -10.40
C MET A 190 -9.61 14.48 -11.82
N ALA A 191 -8.77 14.82 -12.79
CA ALA A 191 -9.12 14.79 -14.19
C ALA A 191 -8.15 13.86 -14.94
N VAL A 192 -8.70 12.85 -15.60
CA VAL A 192 -7.94 11.99 -16.52
C VAL A 192 -7.70 12.78 -17.80
N ASP A 193 -6.44 12.96 -18.19
CA ASP A 193 -6.06 13.71 -19.38
C ASP A 193 -5.79 12.74 -20.53
N LEU A 194 -6.85 12.41 -21.29
CA LEU A 194 -6.80 11.41 -22.36
C LEU A 194 -5.81 11.79 -23.47
N SER A 195 -5.65 13.10 -23.72
CA SER A 195 -4.73 13.62 -24.74
C SER A 195 -3.27 13.53 -24.31
N ARG A 196 -2.99 13.73 -23.02
CA ARG A 196 -1.66 13.48 -22.47
C ARG A 196 -1.36 11.98 -22.45
N ASP A 197 -2.32 11.17 -22.02
CA ASP A 197 -2.12 9.75 -21.75
C ASP A 197 -1.86 8.95 -23.02
N ILE A 198 -2.52 9.26 -24.15
CA ILE A 198 -2.19 8.59 -25.41
C ILE A 198 -0.71 8.80 -25.81
N GLY A 199 -0.12 9.96 -25.48
CA GLY A 199 1.31 10.20 -25.66
C GLY A 199 2.18 9.26 -24.80
N VAL A 200 1.74 8.94 -23.59
CA VAL A 200 2.38 7.93 -22.73
C VAL A 200 2.27 6.54 -23.37
N LEU A 201 1.11 6.17 -23.90
CA LEU A 201 0.91 4.88 -24.59
C LEU A 201 1.86 4.73 -25.77
N TYR A 202 1.95 5.75 -26.63
CA TYR A 202 2.91 5.79 -27.74
C TYR A 202 4.36 5.65 -27.25
N SER A 203 4.73 6.40 -26.20
CA SER A 203 6.10 6.35 -25.65
C SER A 203 6.47 4.99 -25.07
N VAL A 204 5.56 4.31 -24.37
CA VAL A 204 5.82 3.02 -23.72
C VAL A 204 5.85 1.88 -24.74
N THR A 205 5.02 1.97 -25.78
CA THR A 205 4.91 0.94 -26.84
C THR A 205 5.96 1.11 -27.94
N GLY A 206 6.56 2.29 -28.08
CA GLY A 206 7.44 2.62 -29.20
C GLY A 206 6.71 2.83 -30.53
N LEU A 207 5.38 2.98 -30.49
CA LEU A 207 4.56 3.26 -31.68
C LEU A 207 4.72 4.72 -32.13
N GLN A 208 4.47 4.96 -33.42
CA GLN A 208 4.55 6.29 -34.02
C GLN A 208 3.17 6.93 -34.19
N PRO A 209 2.92 8.09 -33.56
CA PRO A 209 1.69 8.86 -33.77
C PRO A 209 1.44 9.14 -35.27
N GLY A 210 0.22 8.90 -35.73
CA GLY A 210 -0.19 9.10 -37.13
C GLY A 210 0.16 7.95 -38.09
N THR A 211 1.10 7.08 -37.74
CA THR A 211 1.43 5.87 -38.54
C THR A 211 0.79 4.63 -37.95
N ASP A 212 0.91 4.49 -36.63
CA ASP A 212 0.47 3.34 -35.86
C ASP A 212 -0.77 3.73 -35.05
N PRO A 213 -1.98 3.37 -35.50
CA PRO A 213 -3.21 3.76 -34.81
C PRO A 213 -3.36 3.01 -33.49
N ILE A 214 -3.72 3.73 -32.43
CA ILE A 214 -4.14 3.15 -31.15
C ILE A 214 -5.66 3.26 -31.04
N VAL A 215 -6.35 2.12 -31.02
CA VAL A 215 -7.80 2.03 -30.80
C VAL A 215 -8.04 1.68 -29.34
N LEU A 216 -8.74 2.54 -28.61
CA LEU A 216 -9.07 2.30 -27.20
C LEU A 216 -10.23 1.33 -27.10
N LEU A 217 -10.05 0.24 -26.34
CA LEU A 217 -11.07 -0.78 -26.11
C LEU A 217 -11.87 -0.48 -24.84
N ASP A 218 -11.18 -0.15 -23.75
CA ASP A 218 -11.77 0.41 -22.54
C ASP A 218 -10.73 1.13 -21.67
N LEU A 219 -11.24 1.86 -20.71
CA LEU A 219 -10.48 2.56 -19.69
C LEU A 219 -11.03 2.17 -18.33
N VAL A 220 -10.16 1.72 -17.43
CA VAL A 220 -10.52 1.38 -16.05
C VAL A 220 -9.86 2.39 -15.11
N VAL A 221 -10.66 3.14 -14.37
CA VAL A 221 -10.16 3.98 -13.28
C VAL A 221 -10.20 3.17 -12.00
N GLU A 222 -9.09 3.16 -11.27
CA GLU A 222 -8.94 2.45 -10.00
C GLU A 222 -8.20 3.34 -8.99
N ALA A 223 -8.62 3.27 -7.73
CA ALA A 223 -7.83 3.81 -6.63
C ALA A 223 -8.01 2.96 -5.36
N PHE A 224 -7.07 3.09 -4.43
CA PHE A 224 -7.18 2.47 -3.12
C PHE A 224 -7.86 3.44 -2.14
N ILE A 225 -9.04 3.05 -1.65
CA ILE A 225 -9.81 3.80 -0.66
C ILE A 225 -9.38 3.34 0.72
N ALA A 226 -8.97 4.29 1.56
CA ALA A 226 -8.32 4.02 2.84
C ALA A 226 -8.90 4.91 3.96
N THR A 227 -8.62 4.53 5.21
CA THR A 227 -8.83 5.38 6.38
C THR A 227 -7.74 6.45 6.50
N GLU A 228 -7.99 7.48 7.31
CA GLU A 228 -7.01 8.55 7.56
C GLU A 228 -5.70 8.07 8.19
N GLU A 229 -5.69 6.90 8.84
CA GLU A 229 -4.50 6.25 9.44
C GLU A 229 -3.38 5.98 8.42
N TRP A 230 -3.71 5.89 7.13
CA TRP A 230 -2.74 5.79 6.05
C TRP A 230 -2.03 7.10 5.71
N SER A 231 -2.41 8.20 6.37
CA SER A 231 -1.74 9.48 6.18
C SER A 231 -0.35 9.44 6.79
N PRO A 232 0.72 9.70 6.03
CA PRO A 232 2.07 9.65 6.56
C PRO A 232 2.29 10.76 7.59
N PRO A 233 3.16 10.56 8.60
CA PRO A 233 3.52 11.60 9.55
C PRO A 233 4.02 12.86 8.83
N GLY A 234 3.43 14.02 9.14
CA GLY A 234 3.77 15.28 8.47
C GLY A 234 3.23 15.44 7.03
N GLY A 235 2.32 14.56 6.59
CA GLY A 235 1.61 14.68 5.31
C GLY A 235 2.47 14.35 4.08
N ARG A 236 3.68 13.81 4.28
CA ARG A 236 4.56 13.32 3.21
C ARG A 236 5.16 11.98 3.60
N PHE A 237 5.16 11.02 2.66
CA PHE A 237 5.90 9.77 2.83
C PHE A 237 7.39 10.07 2.69
N VAL A 238 8.06 10.33 3.82
CA VAL A 238 9.52 10.50 3.88
C VAL A 238 10.12 9.15 4.26
N THR A 239 10.85 8.51 3.34
CA THR A 239 11.37 7.15 3.52
C THR A 239 12.19 7.03 4.80
N GLU A 240 13.03 8.01 5.11
CA GLU A 240 13.90 8.04 6.29
C GLU A 240 13.12 8.11 7.62
N VAL A 241 11.87 8.58 7.57
CA VAL A 241 10.97 8.68 8.74
C VAL A 241 10.15 7.40 8.88
N LEU A 242 9.73 6.79 7.78
CA LEU A 242 8.89 5.58 7.77
C LEU A 242 9.68 4.31 8.13
N VAL A 243 10.98 4.27 7.86
CA VAL A 243 11.83 3.12 8.21
C VAL A 243 12.24 3.09 9.67
N GLN A 244 11.97 4.16 10.44
CA GLN A 244 12.29 4.20 11.86
C GLN A 244 11.28 3.35 12.65
N PRO A 245 11.74 2.36 13.43
CA PRO A 245 10.86 1.54 14.25
C PRO A 245 9.96 2.40 15.16
N GLY A 246 8.66 2.14 15.15
CA GLY A 246 7.68 2.85 15.98
C GLY A 246 7.16 4.19 15.44
N VAL A 247 7.70 4.72 14.33
CA VAL A 247 7.27 6.03 13.79
C VAL A 247 6.00 5.92 12.94
N PHE A 248 5.86 4.85 12.18
CA PHE A 248 4.62 4.51 11.46
C PHE A 248 4.17 3.11 11.87
N SER A 249 3.77 2.99 13.14
CA SER A 249 3.29 1.73 13.72
C SER A 249 2.05 1.95 14.57
N ASN A 250 1.06 1.09 14.39
CA ASN A 250 -0.16 1.01 15.20
C ASN A 250 -0.30 -0.36 15.89
N VAL A 251 0.79 -1.11 15.97
CA VAL A 251 0.82 -2.47 16.50
C VAL A 251 1.24 -2.44 17.96
N ASP A 252 0.34 -2.90 18.84
CA ASP A 252 0.57 -3.02 20.27
C ASP A 252 1.37 -4.29 20.58
N ASN A 253 2.35 -4.14 21.48
CA ASN A 253 3.30 -5.20 21.85
C ASN A 253 3.96 -5.90 20.64
N GLY A 254 4.31 -5.11 19.63
CA GLY A 254 4.92 -5.54 18.38
C GLY A 254 5.49 -4.37 17.60
N PHE A 255 5.70 -4.58 16.30
CA PHE A 255 6.05 -3.52 15.35
C PHE A 255 5.22 -3.65 14.07
N GLY A 256 5.35 -2.67 13.18
CA GLY A 256 4.74 -2.70 11.84
C GLY A 256 3.44 -1.93 11.78
N PHE A 257 2.73 -2.06 10.67
CA PHE A 257 1.51 -1.29 10.39
C PHE A 257 0.48 -2.17 9.72
N VAL A 258 -0.72 -2.16 10.27
CA VAL A 258 -1.89 -2.77 9.64
C VAL A 258 -2.97 -1.72 9.50
N GLY A 259 -3.32 -1.39 8.26
CA GLY A 259 -4.39 -0.44 7.97
C GLY A 259 -5.69 -1.13 7.59
N ALA A 260 -6.65 -0.34 7.12
CA ALA A 260 -7.80 -0.86 6.39
C ALA A 260 -8.01 -0.09 5.09
N GLY A 261 -8.49 -0.77 4.06
CA GLY A 261 -8.72 -0.16 2.75
C GLY A 261 -9.03 -1.19 1.68
N TYR A 262 -9.52 -0.71 0.55
CA TYR A 262 -9.97 -1.56 -0.56
C TYR A 262 -9.77 -0.85 -1.90
N HIS A 263 -9.69 -1.62 -2.98
CA HIS A 263 -9.65 -1.06 -4.34
C HIS A 263 -11.07 -0.76 -4.82
N GLU A 264 -11.35 0.49 -5.15
CA GLU A 264 -12.56 0.90 -5.87
C GLU A 264 -12.21 1.10 -7.34
N ARG A 265 -13.04 0.55 -8.24
CA ARG A 265 -12.75 0.58 -9.68
C ARG A 265 -14.01 0.64 -10.51
N THR A 266 -13.92 1.37 -11.62
CA THR A 266 -15.01 1.42 -12.61
C THR A 266 -14.43 1.56 -14.02
N SER A 267 -15.15 1.03 -15.01
CA SER A 267 -14.73 1.06 -16.40
C SER A 267 -15.65 1.92 -17.25
N THR A 268 -15.09 2.52 -18.30
CA THR A 268 -15.83 3.28 -19.29
C THR A 268 -15.13 3.23 -20.64
N LEU A 269 -15.87 3.58 -21.68
CA LEU A 269 -15.33 3.90 -23.00
C LEU A 269 -15.95 5.23 -23.44
N PRO A 270 -15.19 6.33 -23.48
CA PRO A 270 -15.68 7.61 -23.97
C PRO A 270 -16.19 7.51 -25.41
N GLU A 271 -17.07 8.43 -25.81
CA GLU A 271 -17.60 8.46 -27.16
C GLU A 271 -16.48 8.57 -28.22
N ALA A 272 -16.65 7.86 -29.34
CA ALA A 272 -15.66 7.83 -30.42
C ALA A 272 -15.30 9.24 -30.95
N ALA A 273 -16.24 10.18 -30.93
CA ALA A 273 -15.96 11.56 -31.33
C ALA A 273 -14.95 12.24 -30.38
N VAL A 274 -15.08 12.01 -29.07
CA VAL A 274 -14.20 12.54 -28.03
C VAL A 274 -12.83 11.84 -28.07
N LEU A 275 -12.80 10.53 -28.27
CA LEU A 275 -11.56 9.77 -28.41
C LEU A 275 -10.70 10.25 -29.59
N ARG A 276 -11.32 10.59 -30.73
CA ARG A 276 -10.60 11.20 -31.85
C ARG A 276 -9.99 12.55 -31.52
N LEU A 277 -10.69 13.38 -30.74
CA LEU A 277 -10.14 14.66 -30.28
C LEU A 277 -8.93 14.45 -29.36
N ALA A 278 -8.92 13.36 -28.59
CA ALA A 278 -7.79 12.98 -27.75
C ALA A 278 -6.62 12.38 -28.55
N GLY A 279 -6.86 11.95 -29.80
CA GLY A 279 -5.85 11.38 -30.69
C GLY A 279 -5.95 9.87 -30.90
N PHE A 280 -6.93 9.20 -30.28
CA PHE A 280 -7.18 7.78 -30.51
C PHE A 280 -7.80 7.55 -31.90
N ALA A 281 -7.50 6.40 -32.48
CA ALA A 281 -8.16 5.92 -33.68
C ALA A 281 -9.53 5.30 -33.33
N ASN A 282 -10.38 5.21 -34.35
CA ASN A 282 -11.62 4.44 -34.28
C ASN A 282 -11.44 3.13 -35.04
N GLU A 283 -12.24 2.12 -34.68
CA GLU A 283 -12.51 0.95 -35.54
C GLU A 283 -13.10 1.36 -36.90
#